data_AF-A0A150XB46-F1
#
_entry.id   AF-A0A150XB46-F1
#
_cell.length_a   1.000
_cell.length_b   1.000
_cell.length_c   1.000
_cell.angle_alpha   90.00
_cell.angle_beta   90.00
_cell.angle_gamma   90.00
#
_symmetry.space_group_name_H-M   'P 1'
#
loop_
_entity.id
_entity.type
_entity.pdbx_description
1 polymer ?
#
loop_
_entity_poly.entity_id
_entity_poly.type
_entity_poly.pdbx_seq_one_letter_code
_entity_poly.pdbx_strand_id
1 'polypeptide(L)'
;MNQTQKIEQLGYDVYDKIGKPVNENVVRAMLESMSIRTIDAKQDYGINDLQDLAKLVYNQITSPSFLEQNPSDLPVNEQFRSDLTSASDYLKIKTKYFFYYYPLGLFHGVPVFLQIATIIAFGYSMWTYTGFNQLQSTAVVLGVIFGLIGTGGFVQVIGRQVSHYWFSNDFQQAKRSTIMVIRDGLLFMGVLSLLALILNFFANFYPYKFLWLVYAYAFSIGTLLLLSAVFHPLKERWVITVAFILAASLSLTLHLYTSLETYYTHWIGIWTAIGLMLAYLVWFFKKKVKSIKTFSRATSKSAAMVYRNYRYFFYGLVFFVFIFTDRFLAWSTANDGALPYILYYEKNYEIGMDIAILIFFLLVGVLEFSIASFSTFTDILQKQVAYNKAHVFNRKSLNMYWEHVLILLIVGVVMVFILYLIIWERLGYERAFDEGLNYISVKVSIIGGLGYILVAWGMLNSLYLFTLNKPAKPLNAILVAWLVNVFVGLIASRLISYEYSVVGFAVGSAVYMIMTLRSTLRFFKNLDYFYYAAY
;
A
#
# COMPACT_ATOMS: atom_id res chain seq x y z
N MET A 1 47.38 -6.00 29.25
CA MET A 1 46.31 -6.60 30.08
C MET A 1 46.56 -8.09 30.20
N ASN A 2 46.39 -8.63 31.40
CA ASN A 2 46.42 -10.08 31.61
C ASN A 2 45.19 -10.72 30.94
N GLN A 3 45.23 -12.02 30.60
CA GLN A 3 44.11 -12.69 29.90
C GLN A 3 42.77 -12.52 30.62
N THR A 4 42.76 -12.65 31.95
CA THR A 4 41.57 -12.46 32.79
C THR A 4 41.00 -11.05 32.67
N GLN A 5 41.84 -10.02 32.61
CA GLN A 5 41.40 -8.62 32.48
C GLN A 5 40.81 -8.32 31.09
N LYS A 6 41.30 -8.99 30.04
CA LYS A 6 40.74 -8.86 28.69
C LYS A 6 39.35 -9.49 28.60
N ILE A 7 39.16 -10.66 29.21
CA ILE A 7 37.84 -11.32 29.28
C ILE A 7 36.89 -10.45 30.10
N GLU A 8 37.40 -9.87 31.19
CA GLU A 8 36.60 -9.01 32.05
C GLU A 8 36.08 -7.77 31.29
N GLN A 9 36.97 -7.07 30.57
CA GLN A 9 36.61 -5.95 29.72
C GLN A 9 35.67 -6.34 28.58
N LEU A 10 35.88 -7.51 27.96
CA LEU A 10 34.96 -8.05 26.96
C LEU A 10 33.55 -8.26 27.53
N GLY A 11 33.45 -8.71 28.79
CA GLY A 11 32.17 -8.80 29.50
C GLY A 11 31.45 -7.47 29.62
N TYR A 12 32.16 -6.41 30.02
CA TYR A 12 31.59 -5.05 30.03
C TYR A 12 31.12 -4.61 28.64
N ASP A 13 31.95 -4.79 27.61
CA ASP A 13 31.61 -4.41 26.23
C ASP A 13 30.39 -5.17 25.68
N VAL A 14 30.22 -6.43 26.07
CA VAL A 14 29.03 -7.23 25.74
C VAL A 14 27.82 -6.70 26.52
N TYR A 15 27.96 -6.51 27.83
CA TYR A 15 26.85 -6.06 28.69
C TYR A 15 26.32 -4.68 28.30
N ASP A 16 27.18 -3.72 27.94
CA ASP A 16 26.77 -2.40 27.46
C ASP A 16 25.92 -2.45 26.19
N LYS A 17 26.09 -3.50 25.37
CA LYS A 17 25.40 -3.63 24.08
C LYS A 17 24.09 -4.41 24.16
N ILE A 18 24.02 -5.44 25.00
CA ILE A 18 22.86 -6.35 25.07
C ILE A 18 22.16 -6.38 26.43
N GLY A 19 22.72 -5.71 27.45
CA GLY A 19 22.25 -5.81 28.83
C GLY A 19 22.40 -7.23 29.38
N LYS A 20 21.48 -7.63 30.27
CA LYS A 20 21.46 -8.99 30.84
C LYS A 20 21.07 -10.02 29.76
N PRO A 21 21.98 -10.93 29.35
CA PRO A 21 21.67 -11.94 28.34
C PRO A 21 20.71 -13.02 28.86
N VAL A 22 19.89 -13.59 27.96
CA VAL A 22 18.95 -14.67 28.29
C VAL A 22 19.64 -16.05 28.34
N ASN A 23 20.70 -16.25 27.55
CA ASN A 23 21.52 -17.47 27.54
C ASN A 23 22.91 -17.23 26.91
N GLU A 24 23.78 -18.24 27.00
CA GLU A 24 25.15 -18.23 26.46
C GLU A 24 25.19 -18.02 24.92
N ASN A 25 24.17 -18.44 24.19
CA ASN A 25 24.13 -18.28 22.72
C ASN A 25 23.92 -16.83 22.30
N VAL A 26 23.21 -16.03 23.09
CA VAL A 26 23.08 -14.58 22.86
C VAL A 26 24.44 -13.90 22.98
N VAL A 27 25.22 -14.30 23.99
CA VAL A 27 26.59 -13.81 24.18
C VAL A 27 27.47 -14.23 23.01
N ARG A 28 27.40 -15.49 22.58
CA ARG A 28 28.15 -15.95 21.40
C ARG A 28 27.81 -15.17 20.13
N ALA A 29 26.52 -15.00 19.83
CA ALA A 29 26.10 -14.23 18.65
C ALA A 29 26.59 -12.78 18.72
N MET A 30 26.66 -12.21 19.93
CA MET A 30 27.20 -10.88 20.16
C MET A 30 28.73 -10.83 19.92
N LEU A 31 29.48 -11.82 20.40
CA LEU A 31 30.92 -11.95 20.13
C LEU A 31 31.19 -12.09 18.62
N GLU A 32 30.40 -12.91 17.91
CA GLU A 32 30.47 -13.03 16.45
C GLU A 32 30.15 -11.69 15.76
N SER A 33 29.14 -10.96 16.23
CA SER A 33 28.79 -9.62 15.73
C SER A 33 29.87 -8.58 16.03
N MET A 34 30.68 -8.77 17.07
CA MET A 34 31.87 -7.96 17.38
C MET A 34 33.08 -8.38 16.53
N SER A 35 32.90 -9.28 15.56
CA SER A 35 33.95 -9.83 14.70
C SER A 35 34.98 -10.68 15.44
N ILE A 36 34.64 -11.21 16.62
CA ILE A 36 35.48 -12.17 17.36
C ILE A 36 35.18 -13.56 16.81
N ARG A 37 36.17 -14.16 16.15
CA ARG A 37 36.09 -15.53 15.62
C ARG A 37 36.83 -16.49 16.56
N THR A 38 36.69 -17.80 16.33
CA THR A 38 37.38 -18.84 17.10
C THR A 38 38.91 -18.65 17.11
N ILE A 39 39.49 -18.16 16.01
CA ILE A 39 40.93 -17.89 15.93
C ILE A 39 41.31 -16.72 16.85
N ASP A 40 40.48 -15.69 16.90
CA ASP A 40 40.69 -14.49 17.72
C ASP A 40 40.45 -14.81 19.21
N ALA A 41 39.47 -15.67 19.54
CA ALA A 41 39.28 -16.22 20.89
C ALA A 41 40.54 -16.89 21.43
N LYS A 42 41.26 -17.64 20.58
CA LYS A 42 42.50 -18.31 20.94
C LYS A 42 43.69 -17.35 21.05
N GLN A 43 43.85 -16.44 20.09
CA GLN A 43 44.98 -15.51 20.03
C GLN A 43 44.89 -14.41 21.10
N ASP A 44 43.71 -13.82 21.28
CA ASP A 44 43.55 -12.63 22.11
C ASP A 44 43.16 -12.97 23.56
N TYR A 45 42.42 -14.07 23.76
CA TYR A 45 41.84 -14.46 25.05
C TYR A 45 42.31 -15.84 25.55
N GLY A 46 43.06 -16.59 24.76
CA GLY A 46 43.61 -17.90 25.16
C GLY A 46 42.59 -19.04 25.19
N ILE A 47 41.39 -18.85 24.64
CA ILE A 47 40.31 -19.83 24.66
C ILE A 47 40.17 -20.49 23.29
N ASN A 48 40.21 -21.83 23.24
CA ASN A 48 40.23 -22.58 21.98
C ASN A 48 38.90 -22.56 21.21
N ASP A 49 37.79 -22.38 21.92
CA ASP A 49 36.45 -22.35 21.32
C ASP A 49 35.72 -21.05 21.67
N LEU A 50 35.00 -20.50 20.69
CA LEU A 50 34.19 -19.30 20.86
C LEU A 50 33.00 -19.56 21.79
N GLN A 51 32.47 -20.79 21.81
CA GLN A 51 31.40 -21.17 22.74
C GLN A 51 31.87 -21.13 24.19
N ASP A 52 33.09 -21.61 24.46
CA ASP A 52 33.67 -21.57 25.81
C ASP A 52 33.94 -20.13 26.26
N LEU A 53 34.42 -19.27 25.35
CA LEU A 53 34.58 -17.84 25.64
C LEU A 53 33.24 -17.18 25.95
N ALA A 54 32.19 -17.49 25.18
CA ALA A 54 30.85 -16.99 25.41
C ALA A 54 30.28 -17.43 26.77
N LYS A 55 30.56 -18.67 27.18
CA LYS A 55 30.15 -19.20 28.49
C LYS A 55 30.84 -18.49 29.65
N LEU A 56 32.13 -18.22 29.54
CA LEU A 56 32.88 -17.45 30.54
C LEU A 56 32.34 -16.03 30.67
N VAL A 57 32.13 -15.34 29.53
CA VAL A 57 31.55 -14.00 29.50
C VAL A 57 30.13 -14.00 30.06
N TYR A 58 29.30 -14.98 29.68
CA TYR A 58 27.94 -15.13 30.19
C TYR A 58 27.92 -15.27 31.72
N ASN A 59 28.76 -16.14 32.29
CA ASN A 59 28.84 -16.34 33.73
C ASN A 59 29.33 -15.09 34.46
N GLN A 60 30.27 -14.34 33.86
CA GLN A 60 30.73 -13.08 34.41
C GLN A 60 29.60 -12.05 34.50
N ILE A 61 28.91 -11.78 33.38
CA ILE A 61 27.91 -10.71 33.28
C ILE A 61 26.54 -11.06 33.86
N THR A 62 26.30 -12.33 34.20
CA THR A 62 25.09 -12.78 34.92
C THR A 62 25.33 -13.07 36.39
N SER A 63 26.57 -12.93 36.87
CA SER A 63 26.89 -13.11 38.29
C SER A 63 26.17 -12.05 39.15
N PRO A 64 25.65 -12.42 40.34
CA PRO A 64 24.95 -11.48 41.22
C PRO A 64 25.78 -10.24 41.55
N SER A 65 27.08 -10.42 41.82
CA SER A 65 28.04 -9.35 42.11
C SER A 65 28.22 -8.37 40.96
N PHE A 66 28.22 -8.84 39.70
CA PHE A 66 28.38 -7.97 38.54
C PHE A 66 27.12 -7.13 38.28
N LEU A 67 25.94 -7.73 38.45
CA LEU A 67 24.64 -7.07 38.23
C LEU A 67 24.34 -6.01 39.30
N GLU A 68 24.76 -6.24 40.55
CA GLU A 68 24.64 -5.24 41.62
C GLU A 68 25.54 -4.02 41.39
N GLN A 69 26.74 -4.22 40.82
CA GLN A 69 27.68 -3.15 40.50
C GLN A 69 27.37 -2.43 39.19
N ASN A 70 26.65 -3.07 38.28
CA ASN A 70 26.30 -2.54 36.95
C ASN A 70 24.78 -2.68 36.68
N PRO A 71 23.93 -1.94 37.40
CA PRO A 71 22.49 -1.93 37.13
C PRO A 71 22.25 -1.48 35.69
N SER A 72 21.58 -2.29 34.87
CA SER A 72 21.35 -1.94 33.47
C SER A 72 20.31 -0.82 33.35
N ASP A 73 20.68 0.31 32.73
CA ASP A 73 19.73 1.37 32.33
C ASP A 73 18.87 0.96 31.13
N LEU A 74 19.26 -0.11 30.42
CA LEU A 74 18.45 -0.71 29.39
C LEU A 74 17.24 -1.35 30.07
N PRO A 75 15.99 -0.99 29.68
CA PRO A 75 14.82 -1.61 30.26
C PRO A 75 14.97 -3.12 30.07
N VAL A 76 15.04 -3.86 31.19
CA VAL A 76 14.79 -5.30 31.16
C VAL A 76 13.54 -5.43 30.32
N ASN A 77 13.63 -6.21 29.26
CA ASN A 77 12.59 -6.28 28.24
C ASN A 77 11.39 -7.02 28.87
N GLU A 78 10.68 -6.36 29.79
CA GLU A 78 9.51 -6.87 30.52
C GLU A 78 8.35 -7.14 29.56
N GLN A 79 8.45 -6.64 28.33
CA GLN A 79 7.64 -7.09 27.19
C GLN A 79 7.70 -8.62 26.96
N PHE A 80 8.69 -9.32 27.52
CA PHE A 80 8.90 -10.76 27.36
C PHE A 80 8.58 -11.58 28.62
N ARG A 81 7.99 -10.99 29.67
CA ARG A 81 7.25 -11.82 30.63
C ARG A 81 6.05 -12.39 29.89
N SER A 82 6.12 -13.67 29.57
CA SER A 82 5.00 -14.45 29.06
C SER A 82 3.97 -14.61 30.17
N ASP A 83 3.32 -13.53 30.56
CA ASP A 83 2.04 -13.66 31.23
C ASP A 83 1.13 -14.34 30.23
N LEU A 84 0.65 -15.51 30.63
CA LEU A 84 -0.33 -16.32 29.92
C LEU A 84 -1.56 -15.43 29.66
N THR A 85 -1.53 -14.71 28.55
CA THR A 85 -2.59 -13.79 28.15
C THR A 85 -3.86 -14.60 28.02
N SER A 86 -4.85 -14.30 28.87
CA SER A 86 -6.13 -14.97 28.82
C SER A 86 -6.80 -14.70 27.47
N ALA A 87 -7.70 -15.57 27.02
CA ALA A 87 -8.45 -15.35 25.77
C ALA A 87 -9.21 -14.00 25.77
N SER A 88 -9.60 -13.51 26.95
CA SER A 88 -10.19 -12.18 27.16
C SER A 88 -9.20 -11.05 26.86
N ASP A 89 -7.94 -11.17 27.30
CA ASP A 89 -6.91 -10.16 27.03
C ASP A 89 -6.53 -10.13 25.55
N TYR A 90 -6.50 -11.30 24.92
CA TYR A 90 -6.28 -11.42 23.49
C TYR A 90 -7.37 -10.73 22.65
N LEU A 91 -8.64 -10.93 22.99
CA LEU A 91 -9.77 -10.24 22.36
C LEU A 91 -9.72 -8.72 22.58
N LYS A 92 -9.43 -8.27 23.82
CA LYS A 92 -9.28 -6.84 24.12
C LYS A 92 -8.16 -6.19 23.30
N ILE A 93 -7.01 -6.86 23.17
CA ILE A 93 -5.90 -6.37 22.35
C ILE A 93 -6.31 -6.31 20.87
N LYS A 94 -6.95 -7.35 20.33
CA LYS A 94 -7.46 -7.34 18.94
C LYS A 94 -8.43 -6.20 18.68
N THR A 95 -9.40 -5.99 19.57
CA THR A 95 -10.38 -4.91 19.45
C THR A 95 -9.69 -3.55 19.51
N LYS A 96 -8.74 -3.35 20.44
CA LYS A 96 -7.93 -2.12 20.51
C LYS A 96 -7.15 -1.88 19.21
N TYR A 97 -6.56 -2.93 18.64
CA TYR A 97 -5.84 -2.84 17.36
C TYR A 97 -6.79 -2.50 16.21
N PHE A 98 -8.00 -3.07 16.18
CA PHE A 98 -9.01 -2.73 15.19
C PHE A 98 -9.35 -1.25 15.25
N PHE A 99 -9.75 -0.73 16.41
CA PHE A 99 -10.10 0.69 16.55
C PHE A 99 -8.92 1.66 16.35
N TYR A 100 -7.68 1.17 16.42
CA TYR A 100 -6.50 1.98 16.11
C TYR A 100 -6.16 1.97 14.61
N TYR A 101 -6.00 0.78 14.02
CA TYR A 101 -5.54 0.62 12.64
C TYR A 101 -6.63 0.81 11.60
N TYR A 102 -7.88 0.51 11.91
CA TYR A 102 -8.98 0.68 10.96
C TYR A 102 -9.18 2.16 10.59
N PRO A 103 -9.33 3.12 11.54
CA PRO A 103 -9.38 4.54 11.19
C PRO A 103 -8.11 5.02 10.50
N LEU A 104 -6.94 4.55 10.95
CA LEU A 104 -5.65 4.87 10.30
C LEU A 104 -5.62 4.41 8.83
N GLY A 105 -6.27 3.29 8.52
CA GLY A 105 -6.47 2.82 7.16
C GLY A 105 -7.49 3.65 6.39
N LEU A 106 -8.58 4.10 7.02
CA LEU A 106 -9.54 5.03 6.40
C LEU A 106 -8.95 6.41 6.10
N PHE A 107 -7.95 6.86 6.86
CA PHE A 107 -7.23 8.10 6.56
C PHE A 107 -6.59 8.10 5.16
N HIS A 108 -6.35 6.93 4.54
CA HIS A 108 -5.93 6.86 3.14
C HIS A 108 -7.02 7.28 2.15
N GLY A 109 -8.28 7.08 2.51
CA GLY A 109 -9.44 7.44 1.70
C GLY A 109 -9.88 8.90 1.89
N VAL A 110 -9.39 9.60 2.93
CA VAL A 110 -9.77 10.99 3.23
C VAL A 110 -9.62 11.94 2.04
N PRO A 111 -8.52 11.91 1.25
CA PRO A 111 -8.42 12.73 0.05
C PRO A 111 -9.58 12.52 -0.93
N VAL A 112 -10.04 11.28 -1.11
CA VAL A 112 -11.16 10.92 -2.00
C VAL A 112 -12.49 11.34 -1.38
N PHE A 113 -12.72 11.08 -0.09
CA PHE A 113 -13.92 11.52 0.61
C PHE A 113 -14.06 13.04 0.60
N LEU A 114 -12.94 13.77 0.73
CA LEU A 114 -12.91 15.22 0.58
C LEU A 114 -13.35 15.64 -0.82
N GLN A 115 -12.85 15.00 -1.89
CA GLN A 115 -13.28 15.33 -3.25
C GLN A 115 -14.78 15.10 -3.45
N ILE A 116 -15.32 14.00 -2.92
CA ILE A 116 -16.75 13.70 -3.04
C ILE A 116 -17.57 14.71 -2.26
N ALA A 117 -17.16 15.06 -1.04
CA ALA A 117 -17.81 16.07 -0.23
C ALA A 117 -17.83 17.44 -0.94
N THR A 118 -16.73 17.84 -1.58
CA THR A 118 -16.69 19.11 -2.33
C THR A 118 -17.56 19.06 -3.60
N ILE A 119 -17.63 17.92 -4.30
CA ILE A 119 -18.55 17.75 -5.44
C ILE A 119 -20.00 17.88 -4.98
N ILE A 120 -20.38 17.22 -3.89
CA ILE A 120 -21.74 17.25 -3.36
C ILE A 120 -22.11 18.67 -2.88
N ALA A 121 -21.18 19.36 -2.22
CA ALA A 121 -21.46 20.68 -1.64
C ALA A 121 -21.40 21.83 -2.64
N PHE A 122 -20.53 21.76 -3.65
CA PHE A 122 -20.22 22.88 -4.55
C PHE A 122 -20.33 22.54 -6.03
N GLY A 123 -20.59 21.29 -6.41
CA GLY A 123 -20.51 20.83 -7.80
C GLY A 123 -19.08 20.83 -8.35
N TYR A 124 -18.07 20.96 -7.50
CA TYR A 124 -16.68 21.23 -7.89
C TYR A 124 -15.68 20.48 -6.98
N SER A 125 -14.60 19.99 -7.55
CA SER A 125 -13.50 19.31 -6.87
C SER A 125 -12.14 19.74 -7.44
N MET A 126 -11.05 19.19 -6.92
CA MET A 126 -9.70 19.47 -7.42
C MET A 126 -9.51 19.06 -8.89
N TRP A 127 -10.32 18.14 -9.42
CA TRP A 127 -10.24 17.73 -10.83
C TRP A 127 -11.58 17.41 -11.49
N THR A 128 -12.71 17.49 -10.80
CA THR A 128 -14.04 17.20 -11.34
C THR A 128 -14.94 18.40 -11.20
N TYR A 129 -15.71 18.71 -12.24
CA TYR A 129 -16.70 19.78 -12.25
C TYR A 129 -18.00 19.28 -12.90
N THR A 130 -19.13 19.52 -12.24
CA THR A 130 -20.45 19.05 -12.72
C THR A 130 -20.91 19.74 -13.99
N GLY A 131 -20.42 20.96 -14.27
CA GLY A 131 -20.73 21.71 -15.49
C GLY A 131 -19.94 21.27 -16.73
N PHE A 132 -19.08 20.24 -16.64
CA PHE A 132 -18.39 19.73 -17.81
C PHE A 132 -19.31 18.98 -18.76
N ASN A 133 -19.14 19.23 -20.06
CA ASN A 133 -19.77 18.40 -21.08
C ASN A 133 -19.08 17.02 -21.19
N GLN A 134 -19.71 16.09 -21.89
CA GLN A 134 -19.24 14.71 -22.01
C GLN A 134 -17.83 14.59 -22.61
N LEU A 135 -17.46 15.46 -23.55
CA LEU A 135 -16.11 15.48 -24.12
C LEU A 135 -15.07 15.94 -23.10
N GLN A 136 -15.38 16.99 -22.35
CA GLN A 136 -14.50 17.51 -21.30
C GLN A 136 -14.30 16.47 -20.19
N SER A 137 -15.37 15.81 -19.76
CA SER A 137 -15.33 14.71 -18.80
C SER A 137 -14.53 13.52 -19.34
N THR A 138 -14.65 13.18 -20.62
CA THR A 138 -13.81 12.16 -21.26
C THR A 138 -12.33 12.50 -21.14
N ALA A 139 -11.94 13.75 -21.44
CA ALA A 139 -10.54 14.16 -21.38
C ALA A 139 -9.96 14.03 -19.97
N VAL A 140 -10.70 14.52 -18.97
CA VAL A 140 -10.27 14.53 -17.57
C VAL A 140 -10.19 13.10 -17.02
N VAL A 141 -11.23 12.29 -17.19
CA VAL A 141 -11.26 10.94 -16.60
C VAL A 141 -10.29 9.99 -17.32
N LEU A 142 -10.10 10.10 -18.65
CA LEU A 142 -8.98 9.40 -19.31
C LEU A 142 -7.63 9.83 -18.74
N GLY A 143 -7.46 11.13 -18.48
CA GLY A 143 -6.27 11.64 -17.80
C GLY A 143 -6.06 10.97 -16.44
N VAL A 144 -7.08 10.94 -15.59
CA VAL A 144 -7.05 10.25 -14.29
C VAL A 144 -6.64 8.78 -14.46
N ILE A 145 -7.31 8.03 -15.34
CA ILE A 145 -7.06 6.61 -15.58
C ILE A 145 -5.63 6.37 -16.04
N PHE A 146 -5.14 7.12 -17.04
CA PHE A 146 -3.78 6.98 -17.53
C PHE A 146 -2.73 7.38 -16.50
N GLY A 147 -2.98 8.41 -15.69
CA GLY A 147 -2.10 8.81 -14.58
C GLY A 147 -1.98 7.71 -13.52
N LEU A 148 -3.11 7.08 -13.13
CA LEU A 148 -3.15 5.98 -12.17
C LEU A 148 -2.47 4.72 -12.73
N ILE A 149 -2.75 4.32 -13.97
CA ILE A 149 -2.09 3.18 -14.64
C ILE A 149 -0.59 3.42 -14.77
N GLY A 150 -0.18 4.59 -15.27
CA GLY A 150 1.21 4.94 -15.53
C GLY A 150 2.08 4.97 -14.27
N THR A 151 1.51 5.33 -13.12
CA THR A 151 2.25 5.42 -11.85
C THR A 151 2.04 4.24 -10.91
N GLY A 152 1.01 3.41 -11.14
CA GLY A 152 0.61 2.33 -10.26
C GLY A 152 1.72 1.32 -9.93
N GLY A 153 2.57 0.99 -10.92
CA GLY A 153 3.73 0.14 -10.69
C GLY A 153 4.75 0.76 -9.76
N PHE A 154 5.03 2.06 -9.91
CA PHE A 154 5.97 2.78 -9.04
C PHE A 154 5.44 2.94 -7.63
N VAL A 155 4.13 3.11 -7.43
CA VAL A 155 3.50 3.12 -6.10
C VAL A 155 3.82 1.83 -5.34
N GLN A 156 3.75 0.67 -5.99
CA GLN A 156 4.11 -0.61 -5.37
C GLN A 156 5.61 -0.70 -5.06
N VAL A 157 6.46 -0.19 -5.95
CA VAL A 157 7.92 -0.13 -5.72
C VAL A 157 8.25 0.78 -4.53
N ILE A 158 7.60 1.94 -4.40
CA ILE A 158 7.73 2.84 -3.25
C ILE A 158 7.38 2.08 -1.96
N GLY A 159 6.20 1.44 -1.93
CA GLY A 159 5.73 0.68 -0.78
C GLY A 159 6.68 -0.44 -0.35
N ARG A 160 7.38 -1.10 -1.27
CA ARG A 160 8.35 -2.15 -0.93
C ARG A 160 9.72 -1.58 -0.54
N GLN A 161 10.26 -0.71 -1.38
CA GLN A 161 11.66 -0.33 -1.30
C GLN A 161 11.92 0.79 -0.30
N VAL A 162 11.07 1.83 -0.30
CA VAL A 162 11.22 2.94 0.65
C VAL A 162 10.95 2.43 2.06
N SER A 163 9.92 1.59 2.25
CA SER A 163 9.66 0.95 3.54
C SER A 163 10.84 0.10 4.01
N HIS A 164 11.47 -0.69 3.13
CA HIS A 164 12.61 -1.51 3.53
C HIS A 164 13.77 -0.68 4.11
N TYR A 165 14.18 0.40 3.43
CA TYR A 165 15.24 1.26 3.93
C TYR A 165 14.82 2.08 5.17
N TRP A 166 13.57 2.54 5.19
CA TRP A 166 13.01 3.28 6.32
C TRP A 166 13.00 2.44 7.60
N PHE A 167 12.49 1.20 7.54
CA PHE A 167 12.45 0.29 8.69
C PHE A 167 13.83 -0.27 9.06
N SER A 168 14.79 -0.24 8.13
CA SER A 168 16.19 -0.58 8.40
C SER A 168 17.00 0.60 8.98
N ASN A 169 16.36 1.75 9.26
CA ASN A 169 16.98 2.99 9.71
C ASN A 169 18.06 3.58 8.76
N ASP A 170 18.07 3.17 7.49
CA ASP A 170 18.96 3.74 6.46
C ASP A 170 18.25 4.89 5.74
N PHE A 171 18.20 6.05 6.41
CA PHE A 171 17.48 7.22 5.92
C PHE A 171 18.09 7.84 4.65
N GLN A 172 19.39 7.65 4.43
CA GLN A 172 20.07 8.13 3.23
C GLN A 172 19.64 7.33 2.00
N GLN A 173 19.62 5.99 2.11
CA GLN A 173 19.12 5.15 1.03
C GLN A 173 17.61 5.30 0.84
N ALA A 174 16.84 5.52 1.92
CA ALA A 174 15.42 5.84 1.81
C ALA A 174 15.20 7.12 0.97
N LYS A 175 15.95 8.19 1.24
CA LYS A 175 15.92 9.43 0.44
C LYS A 175 16.31 9.18 -1.01
N ARG A 176 17.43 8.51 -1.25
CA ARG A 176 17.94 8.25 -2.61
C ARG A 176 16.99 7.38 -3.42
N SER A 177 16.47 6.32 -2.81
CA SER A 177 15.47 5.44 -3.41
C SER A 177 14.18 6.20 -3.74
N THR A 178 13.73 7.08 -2.83
CA THR A 178 12.54 7.91 -3.07
C THR A 178 12.72 8.80 -4.30
N ILE A 179 13.83 9.55 -4.38
CA ILE A 179 14.12 10.44 -5.51
C ILE A 179 14.24 9.64 -6.82
N MET A 180 14.93 8.50 -6.79
CA MET A 180 15.12 7.65 -7.96
C MET A 180 13.78 7.14 -8.48
N VAL A 181 12.92 6.61 -7.61
CA VAL A 181 11.61 6.06 -8.01
C VAL A 181 10.68 7.18 -8.50
N ILE A 182 10.71 8.37 -7.90
CA ILE A 182 9.97 9.54 -8.40
C ILE A 182 10.41 9.91 -9.80
N ARG A 183 11.72 10.09 -10.01
CA ARG A 183 12.27 10.45 -11.32
C ARG A 183 11.92 9.40 -12.38
N ASP A 184 12.13 8.12 -12.06
CA ASP A 184 11.88 7.03 -13.01
C ASP A 184 10.40 6.93 -13.36
N GLY A 185 9.49 7.19 -12.41
CA GLY A 185 8.06 7.28 -12.65
C GLY A 185 7.64 8.44 -13.54
N LEU A 186 8.20 9.65 -13.31
CA LEU A 186 7.94 10.81 -14.16
C LEU A 186 8.45 10.61 -15.59
N LEU A 187 9.65 10.02 -15.74
CA LEU A 187 10.20 9.67 -17.05
C LEU A 187 9.33 8.63 -17.75
N PHE A 188 8.88 7.59 -17.05
CA PHE A 188 8.01 6.57 -17.62
C PHE A 188 6.68 7.16 -18.10
N MET A 189 6.05 8.06 -17.34
CA MET A 189 4.85 8.78 -17.81
C MET A 189 5.13 9.60 -19.07
N GLY A 190 6.26 10.32 -19.13
CA GLY A 190 6.66 11.08 -20.31
C GLY A 190 6.84 10.18 -21.55
N VAL A 191 7.47 9.02 -21.37
CA VAL A 191 7.64 8.02 -22.45
C VAL A 191 6.29 7.46 -22.89
N LEU A 192 5.39 7.12 -21.97
CA LEU A 192 4.04 6.64 -22.32
C LEU A 192 3.25 7.67 -23.11
N SER A 193 3.27 8.95 -22.68
CA SER A 193 2.61 10.04 -23.40
C SER A 193 3.20 10.24 -24.80
N LEU A 194 4.53 10.16 -24.94
CA LEU A 194 5.19 10.26 -26.24
C LEU A 194 4.82 9.10 -27.17
N LEU A 195 4.82 7.87 -26.67
CA LEU A 195 4.40 6.69 -27.45
C LEU A 195 2.94 6.83 -27.91
N ALA A 196 2.05 7.29 -27.04
CA ALA A 196 0.65 7.49 -27.37
C ALA A 196 0.45 8.62 -28.41
N LEU A 197 1.25 9.70 -28.37
CA LEU A 197 1.28 10.73 -29.42
C LEU A 197 1.76 10.19 -30.77
N ILE A 198 2.79 9.34 -30.77
CA ILE A 198 3.30 8.69 -32.00
C ILE A 198 2.23 7.79 -32.60
N LEU A 199 1.57 6.95 -31.78
CA LEU A 199 0.47 6.11 -32.24
C LEU A 199 -0.69 6.95 -32.79
N ASN A 200 -1.02 8.07 -32.14
CA ASN A 200 -2.07 8.97 -32.63
C ASN A 200 -1.70 9.67 -33.94
N PHE A 201 -0.42 9.98 -34.18
CA PHE A 201 0.03 10.56 -35.44
C PHE A 201 -0.24 9.63 -36.63
N PHE A 202 -0.07 8.31 -36.44
CA PHE A 202 -0.36 7.33 -37.49
C PHE A 202 -1.85 6.99 -37.60
N ALA A 203 -2.55 6.87 -36.47
CA ALA A 203 -3.91 6.34 -36.45
C ALA A 203 -5.02 7.41 -36.38
N ASN A 204 -4.67 8.67 -36.09
CA ASN A 204 -5.59 9.80 -35.95
C ASN A 204 -6.79 9.53 -35.02
N PHE A 205 -6.54 8.85 -33.90
CA PHE A 205 -7.59 8.47 -32.95
C PHE A 205 -8.30 9.67 -32.31
N TYR A 206 -7.55 10.72 -31.97
CA TYR A 206 -8.04 11.92 -31.30
C TYR A 206 -7.35 13.20 -31.82
N PRO A 207 -8.05 14.35 -31.80
CA PRO A 207 -7.44 15.66 -32.03
C PRO A 207 -6.33 15.96 -31.02
N TYR A 208 -5.24 16.57 -31.47
CA TYR A 208 -4.11 16.91 -30.59
C TYR A 208 -4.51 17.82 -29.41
N LYS A 209 -5.45 18.75 -29.61
CA LYS A 209 -5.95 19.62 -28.51
C LYS A 209 -6.58 18.79 -27.37
N PHE A 210 -7.32 17.75 -27.72
CA PHE A 210 -7.92 16.84 -26.75
C PHE A 210 -6.85 16.02 -26.01
N LEU A 211 -5.89 15.46 -26.75
CA LEU A 211 -4.80 14.68 -26.16
C LEU A 211 -3.91 15.50 -25.22
N TRP A 212 -3.65 16.77 -25.54
CA TRP A 212 -2.91 17.65 -24.64
C TRP A 212 -3.59 17.80 -23.27
N LEU A 213 -4.92 17.95 -23.26
CA LEU A 213 -5.69 18.00 -22.01
C LEU A 213 -5.58 16.66 -21.26
N VAL A 214 -5.79 15.54 -21.94
CA VAL A 214 -5.66 14.19 -21.34
C VAL A 214 -4.29 14.00 -20.70
N TYR A 215 -3.20 14.33 -21.41
CA TYR A 215 -1.84 14.15 -20.88
C TYR A 215 -1.49 15.15 -19.79
N ALA A 216 -1.99 16.38 -19.84
CA ALA A 216 -1.82 17.36 -18.76
C ALA A 216 -2.45 16.84 -17.46
N TYR A 217 -3.67 16.29 -17.52
CA TYR A 217 -4.30 15.64 -16.38
C TYR A 217 -3.57 14.37 -15.95
N ALA A 218 -3.20 13.49 -16.88
CA ALA A 218 -2.48 12.25 -16.57
C ALA A 218 -1.15 12.51 -15.86
N PHE A 219 -0.37 13.48 -16.35
CA PHE A 219 0.90 13.83 -15.75
C PHE A 219 0.74 14.49 -14.38
N SER A 220 -0.23 15.40 -14.24
CA SER A 220 -0.50 16.11 -12.98
C SER A 220 -0.98 15.14 -11.89
N ILE A 221 -2.00 14.32 -12.20
CA ILE A 221 -2.58 13.36 -11.26
C ILE A 221 -1.60 12.22 -10.97
N GLY A 222 -0.90 11.72 -11.99
CA GLY A 222 0.14 10.72 -11.79
C GLY A 222 1.25 11.21 -10.86
N THR A 223 1.72 12.46 -11.05
CA THR A 223 2.71 13.08 -10.15
C THR A 223 2.17 13.21 -8.72
N LEU A 224 0.93 13.67 -8.58
CA LEU A 224 0.26 13.79 -7.28
C LEU A 224 0.18 12.44 -6.55
N LEU A 225 -0.25 11.38 -7.24
CA LEU A 225 -0.35 10.03 -6.68
C LEU A 225 1.02 9.50 -6.28
N LEU A 226 2.01 9.65 -7.16
CA LEU A 226 3.36 9.13 -6.95
C LEU A 226 4.01 9.77 -5.72
N LEU A 227 3.82 11.08 -5.52
CA LEU A 227 4.30 11.77 -4.32
C LEU A 227 3.53 11.36 -3.06
N SER A 228 2.21 11.25 -3.16
CA SER A 228 1.36 10.82 -2.05
C SER A 228 1.77 9.43 -1.54
N ALA A 229 2.12 8.52 -2.44
CA ALA A 229 2.56 7.16 -2.10
C ALA A 229 3.81 7.11 -1.23
N VAL A 230 4.68 8.12 -1.27
CA VAL A 230 5.92 8.19 -0.47
C VAL A 230 5.63 8.40 1.02
N PHE A 231 4.59 9.15 1.35
CA PHE A 231 4.25 9.49 2.74
C PHE A 231 3.73 8.29 3.53
N HIS A 232 3.25 7.25 2.84
CA HIS A 232 2.79 6.02 3.46
C HIS A 232 3.93 5.26 4.16
N PRO A 233 5.02 4.83 3.47
CA PRO A 233 6.21 4.26 4.10
C PRO A 233 6.82 5.11 5.23
N LEU A 234 6.81 6.43 5.09
CA LEU A 234 7.45 7.36 6.03
C LEU A 234 6.63 7.61 7.30
N LYS A 235 5.40 7.07 7.39
CA LYS A 235 4.43 7.30 8.49
C LYS A 235 3.99 8.77 8.65
N GLU A 236 4.13 9.60 7.62
CA GLU A 236 3.75 11.03 7.62
C GLU A 236 2.48 11.25 6.80
N ARG A 237 1.46 10.39 6.99
CA ARG A 237 0.23 10.37 6.17
C ARG A 237 -0.61 11.65 6.25
N TRP A 238 -0.53 12.35 7.38
CA TRP A 238 -1.29 13.60 7.61
C TRP A 238 -0.96 14.69 6.58
N VAL A 239 0.26 14.69 6.03
CA VAL A 239 0.72 15.65 5.02
C VAL A 239 -0.16 15.57 3.77
N ILE A 240 -0.58 14.37 3.37
CA ILE A 240 -1.47 14.16 2.22
C ILE A 240 -2.79 14.88 2.47
N THR A 241 -3.40 14.66 3.64
CA THR A 241 -4.70 15.26 3.98
C THR A 241 -4.62 16.80 3.98
N VAL A 242 -3.59 17.36 4.62
CA VAL A 242 -3.40 18.82 4.68
C VAL A 242 -3.17 19.42 3.29
N ALA A 243 -2.31 18.78 2.47
CA ALA A 243 -2.03 19.24 1.12
C ALA A 243 -3.31 19.24 0.26
N PHE A 244 -4.13 18.18 0.36
CA PHE A 244 -5.38 18.08 -0.38
C PHE A 244 -6.42 19.11 0.06
N ILE A 245 -6.56 19.36 1.37
CA ILE A 245 -7.48 20.38 1.89
C ILE A 245 -7.08 21.77 1.38
N LEU A 246 -5.80 22.15 1.53
CA LEU A 246 -5.32 23.46 1.09
C LEU A 246 -5.47 23.65 -0.42
N ALA A 247 -5.13 22.63 -1.21
CA ALA A 247 -5.25 22.67 -2.66
C ALA A 247 -6.71 22.69 -3.15
N ALA A 248 -7.59 21.89 -2.53
CA ALA A 248 -9.01 21.87 -2.88
C ALA A 248 -9.67 23.21 -2.54
N SER A 249 -9.39 23.76 -1.35
CA SER A 249 -9.86 25.09 -0.95
C SER A 249 -9.37 26.17 -1.91
N LEU A 250 -8.07 26.16 -2.28
CA LEU A 250 -7.53 27.12 -3.24
C LEU A 250 -8.20 27.01 -4.61
N SER A 251 -8.34 25.79 -5.13
CA SER A 251 -9.00 25.58 -6.43
C SER A 251 -10.46 26.04 -6.42
N LEU A 252 -11.18 25.78 -5.32
CA LEU A 252 -12.56 26.20 -5.15
C LEU A 252 -12.67 27.73 -5.03
N THR A 253 -11.80 28.37 -4.23
CA THR A 253 -11.75 29.83 -4.12
C THR A 253 -11.47 30.48 -5.48
N LEU A 254 -10.52 29.95 -6.25
CA LEU A 254 -10.24 30.46 -7.60
C LEU A 254 -11.47 30.30 -8.50
N HIS A 255 -12.14 29.15 -8.47
CA HIS A 255 -13.34 28.93 -9.27
C HIS A 255 -14.49 29.88 -8.90
N LEU A 256 -14.70 30.17 -7.61
CA LEU A 256 -15.81 31.01 -7.14
C LEU A 256 -15.57 32.52 -7.33
N TYR A 257 -14.32 32.97 -7.22
CA TYR A 257 -14.00 34.41 -7.18
C TYR A 257 -13.27 34.93 -8.42
N THR A 258 -12.91 34.06 -9.37
CA THR A 258 -12.21 34.47 -10.60
C THR A 258 -12.92 33.94 -11.84
N SER A 259 -12.68 34.60 -12.98
CA SER A 259 -13.16 34.15 -14.30
C SER A 259 -12.22 33.15 -14.97
N LEU A 260 -11.29 32.54 -14.23
CA LEU A 260 -10.36 31.55 -14.77
C LEU A 260 -11.13 30.32 -15.26
N GLU A 261 -10.73 29.77 -16.41
CA GLU A 261 -11.31 28.53 -16.90
C GLU A 261 -11.05 27.37 -15.92
N THR A 262 -12.03 26.48 -15.79
CA THR A 262 -12.02 25.35 -14.86
C THR A 262 -10.76 24.47 -14.97
N TYR A 263 -10.19 24.33 -16.17
CA TYR A 263 -8.96 23.55 -16.35
C TYR A 263 -7.76 24.15 -15.61
N TYR A 264 -7.62 25.48 -15.64
CA TYR A 264 -6.52 26.15 -14.97
C TYR A 264 -6.70 26.11 -13.46
N THR A 265 -7.92 26.29 -12.95
CA THR A 265 -8.19 26.21 -11.51
C THR A 265 -7.88 24.81 -10.97
N HIS A 266 -8.28 23.74 -11.69
CA HIS A 266 -7.89 22.36 -11.35
C HIS A 266 -6.37 22.16 -11.33
N TRP A 267 -5.66 22.57 -12.40
CA TRP A 267 -4.20 22.41 -12.46
C TRP A 267 -3.49 23.18 -11.35
N ILE A 268 -3.92 24.41 -11.04
CA ILE A 268 -3.35 25.19 -9.94
C ILE A 268 -3.56 24.45 -8.61
N GLY A 269 -4.75 23.89 -8.36
CA GLY A 269 -5.01 23.06 -7.19
C GLY A 269 -4.06 21.86 -7.11
N ILE A 270 -4.00 21.03 -8.17
CA ILE A 270 -3.16 19.82 -8.20
C ILE A 270 -1.67 20.15 -8.00
N TRP A 271 -1.15 21.16 -8.71
CA TRP A 271 0.25 21.56 -8.60
C TRP A 271 0.59 22.21 -7.26
N THR A 272 -0.39 22.85 -6.60
CA THR A 272 -0.23 23.34 -5.22
C THR A 272 -0.07 22.18 -4.25
N ALA A 273 -0.91 21.13 -4.34
CA ALA A 273 -0.75 19.94 -3.51
C ALA A 273 0.61 19.26 -3.74
N ILE A 274 1.03 19.13 -5.00
CA ILE A 274 2.36 18.61 -5.39
C ILE A 274 3.47 19.45 -4.76
N GLY A 275 3.40 20.78 -4.86
CA GLY A 275 4.39 21.70 -4.32
C GLY A 275 4.52 21.61 -2.79
N LEU A 276 3.39 21.58 -2.08
CA LEU A 276 3.35 21.43 -0.62
C LEU A 276 3.96 20.10 -0.17
N MET A 277 3.60 18.99 -0.83
CA MET A 277 4.16 17.68 -0.55
C MET A 277 5.67 17.61 -0.82
N LEU A 278 6.13 18.16 -1.95
CA LEU A 278 7.56 18.21 -2.28
C LEU A 278 8.34 19.04 -1.26
N ALA A 279 7.83 20.22 -0.89
CA ALA A 279 8.47 21.10 0.08
C ALA A 279 8.64 20.41 1.44
N TYR A 280 7.57 19.76 1.92
CA TYR A 280 7.62 18.99 3.15
C TYR A 280 8.60 17.81 3.04
N LEU A 281 8.57 17.04 1.94
CA LEU A 281 9.44 15.88 1.74
C LEU A 281 10.92 16.26 1.78
N VAL A 282 11.29 17.36 1.13
CA VAL A 282 12.66 17.89 1.13
C VAL A 282 13.07 18.31 2.55
N TRP A 283 12.20 19.05 3.25
CA TRP A 283 12.45 19.44 4.64
C TRP A 283 12.59 18.23 5.57
N PHE A 284 11.71 17.24 5.44
CA PHE A 284 11.66 16.03 6.26
C PHE A 284 12.96 15.24 6.15
N PHE A 285 13.39 14.92 4.92
CA PHE A 285 14.65 14.21 4.71
C PHE A 285 15.85 15.04 5.13
N LYS A 286 15.87 16.37 4.91
CA LYS A 286 16.98 17.23 5.38
C LYS A 286 17.13 17.16 6.90
N LYS A 287 16.01 17.15 7.65
CA LYS A 287 16.00 17.03 9.11
C LYS A 287 16.47 15.66 9.58
N LYS A 288 15.89 14.57 9.06
CA LYS A 288 16.18 13.18 9.47
C LYS A 288 17.59 12.71 9.08
N VAL A 289 18.08 13.14 7.92
CA VAL A 289 19.42 12.78 7.46
C VAL A 289 20.51 13.50 8.25
N LYS A 290 20.28 14.77 8.64
CA LYS A 290 21.25 15.55 9.43
C LYS A 290 21.40 15.04 10.86
N SER A 291 20.39 14.37 11.41
CA SER A 291 20.41 13.89 12.80
C SER A 291 21.22 12.61 13.05
N ILE A 292 21.75 11.93 12.03
CA ILE A 292 22.45 10.64 12.20
C ILE A 292 23.83 10.68 11.56
N LYS A 293 24.87 10.51 12.39
CA LYS A 293 26.26 10.34 11.95
C LYS A 293 26.43 8.92 11.38
N THR A 294 26.53 8.84 10.06
CA THR A 294 27.19 7.76 9.30
C THR A 294 26.84 6.30 9.67
N PHE A 295 25.85 5.75 8.96
CA PHE A 295 25.87 4.35 8.56
C PHE A 295 25.24 4.25 7.16
N SER A 296 26.08 4.26 6.13
CA SER A 296 25.65 3.95 4.76
C SER A 296 26.25 2.60 4.42
N ARG A 297 25.47 1.52 4.53
CA ARG A 297 25.87 0.25 3.93
C ARG A 297 25.89 0.43 2.41
N ALA A 298 26.84 -0.24 1.76
CA ALA A 298 27.19 -0.08 0.35
C ALA A 298 25.98 0.14 -0.58
N THR A 299 26.15 1.06 -1.52
CA THR A 299 25.14 1.41 -2.52
C THR A 299 24.69 0.17 -3.29
N SER A 300 23.43 -0.23 -3.09
CA SER A 300 22.83 -1.25 -3.97
C SER A 300 22.85 -0.72 -5.40
N LYS A 301 23.50 -1.46 -6.32
CA LYS A 301 23.48 -1.12 -7.76
C LYS A 301 22.03 -1.04 -8.24
N SER A 302 21.71 0.00 -9.02
CA SER A 302 20.37 0.25 -9.59
C SER A 302 19.73 -1.00 -10.23
N ALA A 303 20.53 -1.78 -10.96
CA ALA A 303 20.07 -3.02 -11.60
C ALA A 303 19.57 -4.10 -10.63
N ALA A 304 20.23 -4.28 -9.48
CA ALA A 304 19.81 -5.24 -8.46
C ALA A 304 18.48 -4.82 -7.80
N MET A 305 18.28 -3.51 -7.64
CA MET A 305 17.03 -2.93 -7.16
C MET A 305 15.88 -3.16 -8.14
N VAL A 306 16.10 -2.96 -9.45
CA VAL A 306 15.10 -3.24 -10.50
C VAL A 306 14.74 -4.73 -10.52
N TYR A 307 15.74 -5.62 -10.48
CA TYR A 307 15.51 -7.07 -10.49
C TYR A 307 14.75 -7.57 -9.25
N ARG A 308 14.91 -6.92 -8.09
CA ARG A 308 14.14 -7.28 -6.89
C ARG A 308 12.69 -6.80 -6.96
N ASN A 309 12.44 -5.70 -7.67
CA ASN A 309 11.17 -4.98 -7.61
C ASN A 309 10.28 -5.14 -8.86
N TYR A 310 10.78 -5.67 -9.99
CA TYR A 310 9.99 -5.73 -11.23
C TYR A 310 8.62 -6.42 -11.07
N ARG A 311 8.54 -7.49 -10.26
CA ARG A 311 7.26 -8.20 -10.04
C ARG A 311 6.24 -7.33 -9.32
N TYR A 312 6.68 -6.50 -8.39
CA TYR A 312 5.82 -5.54 -7.69
C TYR A 312 5.39 -4.42 -8.63
N PHE A 313 6.31 -3.95 -9.47
CA PHE A 313 6.02 -2.96 -10.51
C PHE A 313 4.93 -3.45 -11.47
N PHE A 314 5.11 -4.63 -12.08
CA PHE A 314 4.11 -5.18 -13.00
C PHE A 314 2.80 -5.51 -12.30
N TYR A 315 2.83 -5.98 -11.04
CA TYR A 315 1.61 -6.20 -10.28
C TYR A 315 0.83 -4.88 -10.12
N GLY A 316 1.50 -3.79 -9.72
CA GLY A 316 0.86 -2.48 -9.56
C GLY A 316 0.27 -1.95 -10.86
N LEU A 317 1.04 -2.03 -11.96
CA LEU A 317 0.59 -1.61 -13.28
C LEU A 317 -0.63 -2.39 -13.74
N VAL A 318 -0.57 -3.73 -13.70
CA VAL A 318 -1.68 -4.60 -14.13
C VAL A 318 -2.88 -4.46 -13.22
N PHE A 319 -2.69 -4.21 -11.91
CA PHE A 319 -3.80 -3.99 -10.97
C PHE A 319 -4.64 -2.76 -11.34
N PHE A 320 -4.01 -1.64 -11.68
CA PHE A 320 -4.76 -0.46 -12.13
C PHE A 320 -5.38 -0.66 -13.51
N VAL A 321 -4.68 -1.32 -14.44
CA VAL A 321 -5.28 -1.70 -15.73
C VAL A 321 -6.53 -2.56 -15.50
N PHE A 322 -6.45 -3.54 -14.59
CA PHE A 322 -7.56 -4.43 -14.23
C PHE A 322 -8.78 -3.66 -13.70
N ILE A 323 -8.59 -2.70 -12.80
CA ILE A 323 -9.68 -1.89 -12.19
C ILE A 323 -10.39 -1.00 -13.20
N PHE A 324 -9.70 -0.53 -14.25
CA PHE A 324 -10.26 0.39 -15.24
C PHE A 324 -10.64 -0.28 -16.57
N THR A 325 -10.38 -1.58 -16.73
CA THR A 325 -10.63 -2.31 -17.98
C THR A 325 -12.11 -2.26 -18.38
N ASP A 326 -13.01 -2.45 -17.44
CA ASP A 326 -14.45 -2.46 -17.68
C ASP A 326 -14.97 -1.10 -18.19
N ARG A 327 -14.40 0.01 -17.73
CA ARG A 327 -14.71 1.36 -18.24
C ARG A 327 -14.31 1.50 -19.70
N PHE A 328 -13.12 1.04 -20.10
CA PHE A 328 -12.71 1.06 -21.51
C PHE A 328 -13.67 0.27 -22.41
N LEU A 329 -14.17 -0.86 -21.92
CA LEU A 329 -15.12 -1.70 -22.66
C LEU A 329 -16.52 -1.08 -22.74
N ALA A 330 -16.99 -0.46 -21.66
CA ALA A 330 -18.27 0.25 -21.63
C ALA A 330 -18.23 1.47 -22.56
N TRP A 331 -17.19 2.30 -22.47
CA TRP A 331 -17.02 3.54 -23.24
C TRP A 331 -16.69 3.35 -24.73
N SER A 332 -16.34 2.13 -25.13
CA SER A 332 -16.13 1.77 -26.54
C SER A 332 -17.37 1.17 -27.20
N THR A 333 -18.51 1.17 -26.50
CA THR A 333 -19.78 0.65 -27.01
C THR A 333 -20.76 1.80 -27.16
N ALA A 334 -21.39 1.90 -28.34
CA ALA A 334 -22.36 2.95 -28.60
C ALA A 334 -23.75 2.52 -28.10
N ASN A 335 -24.45 3.44 -27.41
CA ASN A 335 -25.84 3.24 -27.02
C ASN A 335 -26.79 3.56 -28.19
N ASP A 336 -26.60 4.72 -28.82
CA ASP A 336 -27.47 5.24 -29.89
C ASP A 336 -26.65 6.02 -30.95
N GLY A 337 -26.07 5.30 -31.93
CA GLY A 337 -25.38 5.91 -33.08
C GLY A 337 -23.86 5.73 -33.08
N ALA A 338 -23.15 6.46 -33.96
CA ALA A 338 -21.70 6.37 -34.03
C ALA A 338 -21.05 7.16 -32.87
N LEU A 339 -20.12 6.53 -32.15
CA LEU A 339 -19.34 7.22 -31.13
C LEU A 339 -18.45 8.29 -31.77
N PRO A 340 -18.37 9.51 -31.21
CA PRO A 340 -17.48 10.54 -31.72
C PRO A 340 -16.00 10.15 -31.65
N TYR A 341 -15.64 9.26 -30.71
CA TYR A 341 -14.30 8.77 -30.46
C TYR A 341 -14.31 7.31 -30.03
N ILE A 342 -13.16 6.63 -30.12
CA ILE A 342 -13.02 5.20 -29.77
C ILE A 342 -13.41 4.92 -28.32
N LEU A 343 -13.01 5.81 -27.41
CA LEU A 343 -13.44 5.84 -26.02
C LEU A 343 -14.18 7.15 -25.78
N TYR A 344 -15.43 7.05 -25.37
CA TYR A 344 -16.26 8.19 -25.07
C TYR A 344 -16.97 7.98 -23.73
N TYR A 345 -16.81 8.95 -22.83
CA TYR A 345 -17.30 8.89 -21.45
C TYR A 345 -18.79 8.59 -21.39
N GLU A 346 -19.21 7.56 -20.65
CA GLU A 346 -20.62 7.31 -20.37
C GLU A 346 -20.94 7.66 -18.91
N LYS A 347 -21.81 8.67 -18.72
CA LYS A 347 -22.11 9.29 -17.42
C LYS A 347 -22.68 8.28 -16.41
N ASN A 348 -23.64 7.47 -16.81
CA ASN A 348 -24.37 6.58 -15.89
C ASN A 348 -23.48 5.43 -15.41
N TYR A 349 -22.71 4.84 -16.32
CA TYR A 349 -21.74 3.80 -16.01
C TYR A 349 -20.66 4.30 -15.06
N GLU A 350 -20.09 5.47 -15.32
CA GLU A 350 -19.04 6.02 -14.46
C GLU A 350 -19.56 6.32 -13.06
N ILE A 351 -20.73 6.98 -12.94
CA ILE A 351 -21.34 7.25 -11.63
C ILE A 351 -21.55 5.95 -10.85
N GLY A 352 -22.04 4.90 -11.51
CA GLY A 352 -22.21 3.58 -10.89
C GLY A 352 -20.89 3.02 -10.36
N MET A 353 -19.83 3.08 -11.15
CA MET A 353 -18.50 2.58 -10.78
C MET A 353 -17.79 3.43 -9.72
N ASP A 354 -18.01 4.74 -9.71
CA ASP A 354 -17.48 5.66 -8.70
C ASP A 354 -18.17 5.49 -7.35
N ILE A 355 -19.47 5.18 -7.35
CA ILE A 355 -20.17 4.74 -6.14
C ILE A 355 -19.59 3.40 -5.66
N ALA A 356 -19.39 2.45 -6.59
CA ALA A 356 -18.90 1.12 -6.25
C ALA A 356 -17.49 1.14 -5.62
N ILE A 357 -16.57 1.97 -6.13
CA ILE A 357 -15.19 2.05 -5.61
C ILE A 357 -15.13 2.63 -4.19
N LEU A 358 -16.16 3.35 -3.73
CA LEU A 358 -16.21 3.81 -2.33
C LEU A 358 -16.24 2.66 -1.34
N ILE A 359 -16.92 1.56 -1.68
CA ILE A 359 -16.91 0.34 -0.88
C ILE A 359 -15.48 -0.15 -0.71
N PHE A 360 -14.68 -0.14 -1.78
CA PHE A 360 -13.27 -0.53 -1.72
C PHE A 360 -12.47 0.37 -0.77
N PHE A 361 -12.61 1.70 -0.87
CA PHE A 361 -11.88 2.64 0.02
C PHE A 361 -12.23 2.43 1.49
N LEU A 362 -13.48 2.11 1.80
CA LEU A 362 -13.91 1.80 3.18
C LEU A 362 -13.30 0.47 3.67
N LEU A 363 -13.08 -0.50 2.77
CA LEU A 363 -12.44 -1.77 3.09
C LEU A 363 -10.91 -1.68 3.25
N VAL A 364 -10.26 -0.64 2.73
CA VAL A 364 -8.81 -0.41 2.95
C VAL A 364 -8.48 -0.34 4.46
N GLY A 365 -9.39 0.19 5.27
CA GLY A 365 -9.29 0.15 6.74
C GLY A 365 -9.08 -1.26 7.30
N VAL A 366 -9.83 -2.23 6.78
CA VAL A 366 -9.72 -3.64 7.19
C VAL A 366 -8.42 -4.25 6.71
N LEU A 367 -7.96 -3.91 5.50
CA LEU A 367 -6.68 -4.39 4.96
C LEU A 367 -5.50 -3.96 5.83
N GLU A 368 -5.46 -2.68 6.21
CA GLU A 368 -4.42 -2.12 7.08
C GLU A 368 -4.42 -2.81 8.46
N PHE A 369 -5.59 -2.93 9.08
CA PHE A 369 -5.76 -3.67 10.33
C PHE A 369 -5.26 -5.11 10.21
N SER A 370 -5.64 -5.81 9.14
CA SER A 370 -5.34 -7.24 8.96
C SER A 370 -3.84 -7.50 8.81
N ILE A 371 -3.10 -6.59 8.16
CA ILE A 371 -1.65 -6.70 7.99
C ILE A 371 -0.89 -6.32 9.27
N ALA A 372 -1.33 -5.26 9.96
CA ALA A 372 -0.76 -4.87 11.24
C ALA A 372 -0.96 -5.98 12.29
N SER A 373 -2.20 -6.45 12.41
CA SER A 373 -2.59 -7.58 13.26
C SER A 373 -1.75 -8.83 12.94
N PHE A 374 -1.70 -9.24 11.67
CA PHE A 374 -0.93 -10.40 11.26
C PHE A 374 0.55 -10.29 11.59
N SER A 375 1.18 -9.15 11.31
CA SER A 375 2.62 -8.97 11.56
C SER A 375 2.94 -9.08 13.05
N THR A 376 2.16 -8.43 13.90
CA THR A 376 2.36 -8.46 15.35
C THR A 376 2.07 -9.84 15.95
N PHE A 377 0.92 -10.43 15.61
CA PHE A 377 0.53 -11.71 16.20
C PHE A 377 1.37 -12.88 15.68
N THR A 378 1.88 -12.81 14.45
CA THR A 378 2.80 -13.85 13.95
C THR A 378 4.12 -13.85 14.72
N ASP A 379 4.68 -12.66 15.02
CA ASP A 379 5.89 -12.53 15.86
C ASP A 379 5.65 -13.07 17.29
N ILE A 380 4.50 -12.76 17.89
CA ILE A 380 4.10 -13.29 19.20
C ILE A 380 3.96 -14.82 19.15
N LEU A 381 3.25 -15.35 18.15
CA LEU A 381 3.01 -16.78 18.01
C LEU A 381 4.32 -17.56 17.78
N GLN A 382 5.27 -16.98 17.04
CA GLN A 382 6.60 -17.57 16.84
C GLN A 382 7.35 -17.72 18.17
N LYS A 383 7.25 -16.73 19.06
CA LYS A 383 7.91 -16.75 20.38
C LYS A 383 7.25 -17.70 21.37
N GLN A 384 5.94 -17.93 21.24
CA GLN A 384 5.16 -18.78 22.16
C GLN A 384 5.11 -20.25 21.75
N VAL A 385 5.21 -20.57 20.45
CA VAL A 385 5.09 -21.94 19.96
C VAL A 385 6.48 -22.56 19.84
N ALA A 386 6.71 -23.65 20.58
CA ALA A 386 7.95 -24.41 20.47
C ALA A 386 8.18 -24.91 19.04
N TYR A 387 9.45 -24.95 18.61
CA TYR A 387 9.85 -25.31 17.24
C TYR A 387 9.30 -26.67 16.77
N ASN A 388 9.14 -27.62 17.70
CA ASN A 388 8.62 -28.96 17.44
C ASN A 388 7.09 -29.00 17.25
N LYS A 389 6.39 -27.88 17.42
CA LYS A 389 4.93 -27.74 17.28
C LYS A 389 4.53 -26.82 16.13
N ALA A 390 5.26 -26.87 15.01
CA ALA A 390 5.00 -26.07 13.80
C ALA A 390 3.55 -26.15 13.31
N HIS A 391 2.90 -27.32 13.39
CA HIS A 391 1.49 -27.48 13.02
C HIS A 391 0.54 -26.59 13.84
N VAL A 392 0.84 -26.34 15.12
CA VAL A 392 0.03 -25.46 15.98
C VAL A 392 0.16 -24.01 15.54
N PHE A 393 1.37 -23.57 15.18
CA PHE A 393 1.62 -22.25 14.63
C PHE A 393 0.86 -22.04 13.31
N ASN A 394 0.98 -22.99 12.37
CA ASN A 394 0.31 -22.94 11.07
C ASN A 394 -1.22 -22.88 11.22
N ARG A 395 -1.80 -23.71 12.11
CA ARG A 395 -3.25 -23.70 12.37
C ARG A 395 -3.73 -22.40 13.01
N LYS A 396 -3.02 -21.87 14.01
CA LYS A 396 -3.40 -20.60 14.66
C LYS A 396 -3.35 -19.42 13.68
N SER A 397 -2.32 -19.37 12.82
CA SER A 397 -2.20 -18.34 11.80
C SER A 397 -3.27 -18.46 10.71
N LEU A 398 -3.65 -19.68 10.32
CA LEU A 398 -4.77 -19.92 9.41
C LEU A 398 -6.11 -19.47 10.00
N ASN A 399 -6.35 -19.72 11.29
CA ASN A 399 -7.57 -19.25 11.96
C ASN A 399 -7.64 -17.71 11.96
N MET A 400 -6.52 -17.04 12.30
CA MET A 400 -6.43 -15.59 12.25
C MET A 400 -6.68 -15.03 10.84
N TYR A 401 -6.22 -15.71 9.79
CA TYR A 401 -6.55 -15.36 8.41
C TYR A 401 -8.06 -15.36 8.16
N TRP A 402 -8.76 -16.43 8.56
CA TRP A 402 -10.21 -16.52 8.37
C TRP A 402 -10.98 -15.51 9.22
N GLU A 403 -10.49 -15.15 10.40
CA GLU A 403 -11.06 -14.05 11.19
C GLU A 403 -10.95 -12.71 10.43
N HIS A 404 -9.80 -12.40 9.82
CA HIS A 404 -9.64 -11.19 9.02
C HIS A 404 -10.55 -11.19 7.78
N VAL A 405 -10.71 -12.34 7.13
CA VAL A 405 -11.67 -12.50 6.01
C VAL A 405 -13.11 -12.26 6.48
N LEU A 406 -13.50 -12.81 7.64
CA LEU A 406 -14.84 -12.62 8.19
C LEU A 406 -15.10 -11.13 8.50
N ILE A 407 -14.13 -10.44 9.11
CA ILE A 407 -14.23 -8.99 9.37
C ILE A 407 -14.38 -8.23 8.05
N LEU A 408 -13.61 -8.57 7.02
CA LEU A 408 -13.70 -7.94 5.70
C LEU A 408 -15.09 -8.11 5.09
N LEU A 409 -15.68 -9.31 5.16
CA LEU A 409 -17.02 -9.58 4.63
C LEU A 409 -18.11 -8.84 5.42
N ILE A 410 -18.05 -8.86 6.76
CA ILE A 410 -19.01 -8.15 7.61
C ILE A 410 -18.97 -6.65 7.34
N VAL A 411 -17.77 -6.05 7.35
CA VAL A 411 -17.60 -4.62 7.05
C VAL A 411 -18.03 -4.34 5.61
N GLY A 412 -17.75 -5.21 4.64
CA GLY A 412 -18.19 -5.06 3.27
C GLY A 412 -19.72 -4.97 3.14
N VAL A 413 -20.45 -5.89 3.78
CA VAL A 413 -21.93 -5.87 3.78
C VAL A 413 -22.47 -4.62 4.47
N VAL A 414 -21.91 -4.26 5.63
CA VAL A 414 -22.31 -3.05 6.36
C VAL A 414 -22.08 -1.80 5.53
N MET A 415 -20.94 -1.69 4.82
CA MET A 415 -20.62 -0.53 4.00
C MET A 415 -21.48 -0.44 2.75
N VAL A 416 -21.80 -1.56 2.10
CA VAL A 416 -22.78 -1.59 0.99
C VAL A 416 -24.14 -1.06 1.47
N PHE A 417 -24.60 -1.54 2.63
CA PHE A 417 -25.88 -1.10 3.21
C PHE A 417 -25.88 0.40 3.54
N ILE A 418 -24.84 0.90 4.22
CA ILE A 418 -24.69 2.32 4.56
C ILE A 418 -24.64 3.19 3.30
N LEU A 419 -23.84 2.81 2.30
CA LEU A 419 -23.74 3.58 1.06
C LEU A 419 -25.08 3.63 0.32
N TYR A 420 -25.80 2.51 0.24
CA TYR A 420 -27.10 2.48 -0.42
C TYR A 420 -28.15 3.33 0.31
N LEU A 421 -28.15 3.34 1.65
CA LEU A 421 -28.99 4.24 2.44
C LEU A 421 -28.67 5.72 2.17
N ILE A 422 -27.39 6.09 2.21
CA ILE A 422 -26.96 7.48 1.96
C ILE A 422 -27.35 7.94 0.55
N ILE A 423 -27.29 7.03 -0.43
CA ILE A 423 -27.58 7.33 -1.81
C ILE A 423 -29.08 7.53 -2.07
N TRP A 424 -29.94 6.71 -1.44
CA TRP A 424 -31.40 6.73 -1.62
C TRP A 424 -32.15 7.69 -0.69
N GLU A 425 -31.55 8.10 0.42
CA GLU A 425 -32.18 9.09 1.28
C GLU A 425 -32.24 10.46 0.59
N ARG A 426 -33.25 11.26 0.96
CA ARG A 426 -33.49 12.64 0.51
C ARG A 426 -32.33 13.63 0.81
N LEU A 427 -31.28 13.15 1.48
CA LEU A 427 -30.04 13.85 1.80
C LEU A 427 -28.88 13.48 0.85
N GLY A 428 -29.08 12.52 -0.06
CA GLY A 428 -28.07 11.93 -0.93
C GLY A 428 -27.97 12.56 -2.32
N TYR A 429 -27.94 11.70 -3.34
CA TYR A 429 -27.66 12.10 -4.73
C TYR A 429 -28.74 13.04 -5.30
N GLU A 430 -30.01 12.73 -5.06
CA GLU A 430 -31.15 13.53 -5.58
C GLU A 430 -31.13 14.99 -5.11
N ARG A 431 -30.71 15.25 -3.88
CA ARG A 431 -30.60 16.61 -3.34
C ARG A 431 -29.37 17.36 -3.87
N ALA A 432 -28.30 16.62 -4.16
CA ALA A 432 -27.03 17.22 -4.57
C ALA A 432 -27.04 17.61 -6.06
N PHE A 433 -27.76 16.87 -6.89
CA PHE A 433 -27.76 17.05 -8.34
C PHE A 433 -29.13 17.42 -8.92
N ASP A 434 -30.18 17.54 -8.10
CA ASP A 434 -31.58 17.76 -8.52
C ASP A 434 -32.07 16.73 -9.57
N GLU A 435 -31.40 15.58 -9.66
CA GLU A 435 -31.68 14.48 -10.59
C GLU A 435 -31.68 13.15 -9.84
N GLY A 436 -32.65 12.29 -10.14
CA GLY A 436 -32.67 10.90 -9.67
C GLY A 436 -31.54 10.06 -10.28
N LEU A 437 -31.01 9.11 -9.51
CA LEU A 437 -30.04 8.15 -10.03
C LEU A 437 -30.67 7.27 -11.10
N ASN A 438 -30.02 7.20 -12.26
CA ASN A 438 -30.43 6.30 -13.32
C ASN A 438 -30.36 4.84 -12.85
N TYR A 439 -31.34 4.04 -13.25
CA TYR A 439 -31.37 2.59 -12.99
C TYR A 439 -30.07 1.88 -13.41
N ILE A 440 -29.46 2.31 -14.52
CA ILE A 440 -28.17 1.79 -15.00
C ILE A 440 -27.07 2.03 -13.96
N SER A 441 -26.96 3.25 -13.43
CA SER A 441 -25.96 3.60 -12.40
C SER A 441 -26.12 2.74 -11.15
N VAL A 442 -27.36 2.49 -10.71
CA VAL A 442 -27.65 1.63 -9.55
C VAL A 442 -27.28 0.17 -9.82
N LYS A 443 -27.62 -0.35 -11.00
CA LYS A 443 -27.27 -1.72 -11.39
C LYS A 443 -25.76 -1.93 -11.46
N VAL A 444 -25.04 -1.00 -12.10
CA VAL A 444 -23.58 -1.01 -12.20
C VAL A 444 -22.95 -0.90 -10.81
N SER A 445 -23.47 -0.04 -9.93
CA SER A 445 -22.90 0.13 -8.59
C SER A 445 -23.01 -1.12 -7.71
N ILE A 446 -24.11 -1.87 -7.80
CA ILE A 446 -24.30 -3.12 -7.05
C ILE A 446 -23.31 -4.19 -7.55
N ILE A 447 -23.24 -4.42 -8.87
CA ILE A 447 -22.37 -5.45 -9.44
C ILE A 447 -20.90 -5.07 -9.24
N GLY A 448 -20.56 -3.81 -9.48
CA GLY A 448 -19.23 -3.26 -9.24
C GLY A 448 -18.84 -3.34 -7.77
N GLY A 449 -19.76 -3.05 -6.85
CA GLY A 449 -19.54 -3.12 -5.40
C GLY A 449 -19.20 -4.54 -4.94
N LEU A 450 -19.93 -5.54 -5.44
CA LEU A 450 -19.58 -6.95 -5.24
C LEU A 450 -18.18 -7.26 -5.80
N GLY A 451 -17.88 -6.78 -7.00
CA GLY A 451 -16.55 -6.89 -7.60
C GLY A 451 -15.46 -6.33 -6.69
N TYR A 452 -15.64 -5.11 -6.16
CA TYR A 452 -14.67 -4.47 -5.27
C TYR A 452 -14.49 -5.16 -3.91
N ILE A 453 -15.53 -5.78 -3.35
CA ILE A 453 -15.38 -6.64 -2.16
C ILE A 453 -14.46 -7.83 -2.47
N LEU A 454 -14.65 -8.47 -3.64
CA LEU A 454 -13.81 -9.56 -4.10
C LEU A 454 -12.38 -9.09 -4.40
N VAL A 455 -12.20 -7.91 -4.98
CA VAL A 455 -10.87 -7.27 -5.15
C VAL A 455 -10.21 -7.04 -3.81
N ALA A 456 -10.92 -6.50 -2.82
CA ALA A 456 -10.39 -6.27 -1.47
C ALA A 456 -9.92 -7.59 -0.84
N TRP A 457 -10.69 -8.67 -0.98
CA TRP A 457 -10.28 -9.99 -0.50
C TRP A 457 -9.06 -10.53 -1.26
N GLY A 458 -9.03 -10.42 -2.58
CA GLY A 458 -7.84 -10.78 -3.37
C GLY A 458 -6.61 -9.97 -2.99
N MET A 459 -6.78 -8.67 -2.69
CA MET A 459 -5.71 -7.78 -2.24
C MET A 459 -5.22 -8.16 -0.84
N LEU A 460 -6.12 -8.50 0.10
CA LEU A 460 -5.74 -9.05 1.41
C LEU A 460 -4.84 -10.27 1.26
N ASN A 461 -5.21 -11.21 0.39
CA ASN A 461 -4.41 -12.39 0.09
C ASN A 461 -3.04 -12.02 -0.48
N SER A 462 -3.00 -11.07 -1.41
CA SER A 462 -1.76 -10.59 -2.03
C SER A 462 -0.85 -9.87 -1.04
N LEU A 463 -1.40 -9.08 -0.12
CA LEU A 463 -0.63 -8.42 0.94
C LEU A 463 0.04 -9.44 1.85
N TYR A 464 -0.65 -10.54 2.22
CA TYR A 464 0.00 -11.64 2.94
C TYR A 464 1.18 -12.21 2.15
N LEU A 465 0.96 -12.57 0.88
CA LEU A 465 2.00 -13.12 0.02
C LEU A 465 3.18 -12.15 -0.20
N PHE A 466 2.94 -10.84 -0.19
CA PHE A 466 3.97 -9.81 -0.30
C PHE A 466 4.83 -9.68 0.96
N THR A 467 4.23 -9.80 2.15
CA THR A 467 4.97 -9.82 3.43
C THR A 467 6.05 -10.90 3.42
N LEU A 468 5.84 -11.99 2.69
CA LEU A 468 6.73 -13.15 2.63
C LEU A 468 7.55 -13.20 1.34
N ASN A 469 7.61 -12.08 0.62
CA ASN A 469 8.40 -11.95 -0.59
C ASN A 469 8.03 -12.96 -1.70
N LYS A 470 6.73 -13.28 -1.86
CA LYS A 470 6.19 -14.14 -2.93
C LYS A 470 5.34 -13.37 -3.97
N PRO A 471 5.87 -12.31 -4.62
CA PRO A 471 5.07 -11.44 -5.50
C PRO A 471 4.65 -12.11 -6.82
N ALA A 472 5.27 -13.23 -7.22
CA ALA A 472 4.93 -13.93 -8.45
C ALA A 472 3.50 -14.51 -8.44
N LYS A 473 3.01 -14.96 -7.28
CA LYS A 473 1.66 -15.55 -7.18
C LYS A 473 0.56 -14.48 -7.36
N PRO A 474 0.60 -13.33 -6.65
CA PRO A 474 -0.28 -12.20 -6.93
C PRO A 474 -0.23 -11.71 -8.38
N LEU A 475 0.98 -11.55 -8.94
CA LEU A 475 1.16 -11.08 -10.32
C LEU A 475 0.47 -12.00 -11.34
N ASN A 476 0.69 -13.31 -11.24
CA ASN A 476 0.04 -14.25 -12.16
C ASN A 476 -1.48 -14.27 -11.97
N ALA A 477 -1.97 -14.14 -10.73
CA ALA A 477 -3.40 -14.11 -10.45
C ALA A 477 -4.07 -12.87 -11.06
N ILE A 478 -3.48 -11.67 -10.91
CA ILE A 478 -4.07 -10.44 -11.45
C ILE A 478 -3.99 -10.39 -12.98
N LEU A 479 -2.94 -10.97 -13.59
CA LEU A 479 -2.84 -11.09 -15.05
C LEU A 479 -3.95 -11.98 -15.62
N VAL A 480 -4.20 -13.15 -15.03
CA VAL A 480 -5.28 -14.04 -15.46
C VAL A 480 -6.64 -13.39 -15.22
N ALA A 481 -6.84 -12.75 -14.07
CA ALA A 481 -8.06 -12.01 -13.77
C ALA A 481 -8.33 -10.87 -14.76
N TRP A 482 -7.30 -10.14 -15.18
CA TRP A 482 -7.40 -9.13 -16.21
C TRP A 482 -7.83 -9.69 -17.56
N LEU A 483 -7.21 -10.79 -18.01
CA LEU A 483 -7.64 -11.45 -19.24
C LEU A 483 -9.11 -11.88 -19.15
N VAL A 484 -9.53 -12.49 -18.04
CA VAL A 484 -10.94 -12.87 -17.83
C VAL A 484 -11.86 -11.65 -17.83
N ASN A 485 -11.46 -10.55 -17.20
CA ASN A 485 -12.23 -9.29 -17.23
C ASN A 485 -12.42 -8.81 -18.67
N VAL A 486 -11.35 -8.77 -19.47
CA VAL A 486 -11.41 -8.40 -20.89
C VAL A 486 -12.35 -9.33 -21.66
N PHE A 487 -12.18 -10.65 -21.57
CA PHE A 487 -12.97 -11.60 -22.35
C PHE A 487 -14.45 -11.60 -21.97
N VAL A 488 -14.76 -11.72 -20.68
CA VAL A 488 -16.14 -11.74 -20.20
C VAL A 488 -16.80 -10.38 -20.38
N GLY A 489 -16.07 -9.30 -20.09
CA GLY A 489 -16.54 -7.93 -20.27
C GLY A 489 -16.87 -7.62 -21.73
N LEU A 490 -16.02 -8.04 -22.68
CA LEU A 490 -16.27 -7.86 -24.12
C LEU A 490 -17.51 -8.64 -24.57
N ILE A 491 -17.64 -9.91 -24.17
CA ILE A 491 -18.79 -10.73 -24.56
C ILE A 491 -20.08 -10.12 -23.99
N ALA A 492 -20.07 -9.75 -22.71
CA ALA A 492 -21.24 -9.22 -22.05
C ALA A 492 -21.63 -7.82 -22.56
N SER A 493 -20.64 -6.94 -22.79
CA SER A 493 -20.89 -5.57 -23.25
C SER A 493 -21.39 -5.50 -24.69
N ARG A 494 -20.95 -6.44 -25.55
CA ARG A 494 -21.31 -6.45 -26.98
C ARG A 494 -22.55 -7.28 -27.30
N LEU A 495 -22.80 -8.37 -26.57
CA LEU A 495 -23.94 -9.25 -26.84
C LEU A 495 -25.19 -8.88 -26.03
N ILE A 496 -25.04 -8.24 -24.87
CA ILE A 496 -26.17 -7.92 -23.98
C ILE A 496 -26.44 -6.42 -23.98
N SER A 497 -25.53 -5.64 -23.37
CA SER A 497 -25.56 -4.17 -23.36
C SER A 497 -24.27 -3.66 -22.72
N TYR A 498 -23.85 -2.43 -23.03
CA TYR A 498 -22.61 -1.82 -22.55
C TYR A 498 -22.47 -1.86 -21.02
N GLU A 499 -23.58 -1.72 -20.27
CA GLU A 499 -23.53 -1.71 -18.81
C GLU A 499 -23.07 -3.05 -18.21
N TYR A 500 -23.19 -4.15 -18.94
CA TYR A 500 -22.75 -5.48 -18.50
C TYR A 500 -21.24 -5.68 -18.57
N SER A 501 -20.48 -4.68 -19.05
CA SER A 501 -19.03 -4.66 -18.90
C SER A 501 -18.58 -4.90 -17.45
N VAL A 502 -19.34 -4.38 -16.48
CA VAL A 502 -19.08 -4.55 -15.04
C VAL A 502 -19.15 -6.02 -14.59
N VAL A 503 -19.85 -6.89 -15.32
CA VAL A 503 -19.85 -8.34 -15.05
C VAL A 503 -18.48 -8.94 -15.33
N GLY A 504 -17.79 -8.47 -16.37
CA GLY A 504 -16.39 -8.81 -16.64
C GLY A 504 -15.50 -8.49 -15.42
N PHE A 505 -15.65 -7.30 -14.86
CA PHE A 505 -14.92 -6.88 -13.67
C PHE A 505 -15.24 -7.78 -12.46
N ALA A 506 -16.52 -8.07 -12.20
CA ALA A 506 -16.92 -8.91 -11.08
C ALA A 506 -16.38 -10.35 -11.22
N VAL A 507 -16.48 -10.96 -12.40
CA VAL A 507 -15.96 -12.32 -12.67
C VAL A 507 -14.43 -12.34 -12.59
N GLY A 508 -13.75 -11.35 -13.18
CA GLY A 508 -12.31 -11.19 -13.06
C GLY A 508 -11.88 -11.05 -11.59
N SER A 509 -12.62 -10.29 -10.79
CA SER A 509 -12.37 -10.12 -9.35
C SER A 509 -12.54 -11.42 -8.57
N ALA A 510 -13.54 -12.24 -8.93
CA ALA A 510 -13.70 -13.57 -8.37
C ALA A 510 -12.51 -14.49 -8.70
N VAL A 511 -12.03 -14.47 -9.94
CA VAL A 511 -10.83 -15.23 -10.35
C VAL A 511 -9.60 -14.78 -9.57
N TYR A 512 -9.38 -13.47 -9.44
CA TYR A 512 -8.29 -12.91 -8.66
C TYR A 512 -8.34 -13.38 -7.20
N MET A 513 -9.52 -13.29 -6.57
CA MET A 513 -9.77 -13.74 -5.20
C MET A 513 -9.49 -15.24 -5.05
N ILE A 514 -10.02 -16.09 -5.94
CA ILE A 514 -9.85 -17.56 -5.86
C ILE A 514 -8.38 -17.97 -6.04
N MET A 515 -7.69 -17.41 -7.03
CA MET A 515 -6.29 -17.77 -7.32
C MET A 515 -5.34 -17.35 -6.20
N THR A 516 -5.54 -16.15 -5.66
CA THR A 516 -4.75 -15.67 -4.51
C THR A 516 -5.09 -16.46 -3.25
N LEU A 517 -6.37 -16.74 -2.98
CA LEU A 517 -6.83 -17.57 -1.85
C LEU A 517 -6.18 -18.96 -1.88
N ARG A 518 -6.21 -19.64 -3.03
CA ARG A 518 -5.57 -20.95 -3.20
C ARG A 518 -4.07 -20.91 -2.85
N SER A 519 -3.39 -19.83 -3.25
CA SER A 519 -1.96 -19.65 -2.97
C SER A 519 -1.72 -19.38 -1.49
N THR A 520 -2.54 -18.53 -0.88
CA THR A 520 -2.48 -18.16 0.54
C THR A 520 -2.80 -19.35 1.46
N LEU A 521 -3.80 -20.18 1.13
CA LEU A 521 -4.13 -21.37 1.91
C LEU A 521 -3.03 -22.44 1.86
N ARG A 522 -2.39 -22.64 0.69
CA ARG A 522 -1.20 -23.51 0.59
C ARG A 522 -0.05 -22.98 1.43
N PHE A 523 0.09 -21.66 1.49
CA PHE A 523 1.10 -20.99 2.28
C PHE A 523 0.87 -21.18 3.79
N PHE A 524 -0.35 -20.94 4.29
CA PHE A 524 -0.66 -21.10 5.72
C PHE A 524 -0.48 -22.53 6.23
N LYS A 525 -0.54 -23.55 5.35
CA LYS A 525 -0.24 -24.94 5.71
C LYS A 525 1.23 -25.17 6.08
N ASN A 526 2.15 -24.38 5.53
CA ASN A 526 3.62 -24.51 5.68
C ASN A 526 4.26 -23.16 6.10
N LEU A 527 3.55 -22.39 6.92
CA LEU A 527 3.92 -21.02 7.28
C LEU A 527 5.28 -20.98 8.01
N ASP A 528 5.55 -21.95 8.86
CA ASP A 528 6.83 -22.17 9.54
C ASP A 528 8.05 -22.11 8.59
N TYR A 529 8.02 -22.84 7.48
CA TYR A 529 9.09 -22.85 6.49
C TYR A 529 9.23 -21.49 5.79
N PHE A 530 8.11 -20.91 5.38
CA PHE A 530 8.12 -19.67 4.61
C PHE A 530 8.47 -18.44 5.45
N TYR A 531 8.14 -18.45 6.73
CA TYR A 531 8.49 -17.40 7.66
C TYR A 531 10.00 -17.40 7.91
N TYR A 532 10.61 -18.56 8.16
CA TYR A 532 12.07 -18.69 8.29
C TYR A 532 12.82 -18.37 6.99
N ALA A 533 12.24 -18.61 5.83
CA ALA A 533 12.88 -18.25 4.54
C ALA A 533 12.74 -16.76 4.18
N ALA A 534 11.89 -16.00 4.88
CA ALA A 534 11.61 -14.59 4.59
C ALA A 534 12.40 -13.61 5.47
N TYR A 535 12.90 -14.07 6.63
CA TYR A 535 13.69 -13.32 7.61
C TYR A 535 15.01 -14.04 7.85
#